data_AF-A0A0K8RB23-F1
#
_entry.id   AF-A0A0K8RB23-F1
#
_cell.length_a   1.000
_cell.length_b   1.000
_cell.length_c   1.000
_cell.angle_alpha   90.00
_cell.angle_beta   90.00
_cell.angle_gamma   90.00
#
_symmetry.space_group_name_H-M   'P 1'
#
loop_
_entity.id
_entity.type
_entity.pdbx_description
1 polymer ?
#
loop_
_entity_poly.entity_id
_entity_poly.type
_entity_poly.pdbx_seq_one_letter_code
_entity_poly.pdbx_strand_id
1 'polypeptide(L)'
;MIPTSLFLVFAMLPIACLMVQQLPYGCINVKFESFLGTGNKTTLPNALGLYCKNYYSTKGLEGAWIGTAGQGISQCLICCIRRDKEGLLHYNVTTAPRKFPCGKGKECNRRQCVNKNKKVKTNNQG
;
A
#
# COMPACT_ATOMS: atom_id res chain seq x y z
N MET A 1 13.49 -55.98 -26.74
CA MET A 1 13.69 -54.53 -26.99
C MET A 1 12.31 -53.92 -27.11
N ILE A 2 11.82 -53.01 -26.26
CA ILE A 2 12.43 -51.99 -25.38
C ILE A 2 11.59 -51.96 -24.07
N PRO A 3 12.17 -51.80 -22.86
CA PRO A 3 11.40 -51.86 -21.63
C PRO A 3 10.62 -50.55 -21.43
N THR A 4 9.29 -50.66 -21.32
CA THR A 4 8.33 -49.57 -21.10
C THR A 4 8.37 -48.97 -19.69
N SER A 5 9.25 -49.45 -18.81
CA SER A 5 9.30 -49.07 -17.39
C SER A 5 9.87 -47.67 -17.14
N LEU A 6 10.51 -47.02 -18.11
CA LEU A 6 11.15 -45.71 -17.91
C LEU A 6 10.19 -44.52 -18.03
N PHE A 7 8.97 -44.72 -18.54
CA PHE A 7 8.03 -43.62 -18.82
C PHE A 7 7.15 -43.20 -17.64
N LEU A 8 7.15 -43.94 -16.53
CA LEU A 8 6.28 -43.67 -15.38
C LEU A 8 6.93 -42.79 -14.28
N VAL A 9 8.15 -42.28 -14.49
CA VAL A 9 8.88 -41.51 -13.47
C VAL A 9 8.69 -39.99 -13.62
N PHE A 10 8.03 -39.51 -14.67
CA PHE A 10 7.86 -38.07 -14.95
C PHE A 10 6.53 -37.46 -14.48
N ALA A 11 5.78 -38.12 -13.60
CA ALA A 11 4.45 -37.66 -13.15
C ALA A 11 4.44 -37.01 -11.75
N MET A 12 5.60 -36.71 -11.17
CA MET A 12 5.70 -35.96 -9.91
C MET A 12 6.53 -34.69 -10.11
N LEU A 13 6.10 -33.80 -11.00
CA LEU A 13 6.41 -32.40 -10.80
C LEU A 13 5.45 -31.91 -9.71
N PRO A 14 5.89 -31.66 -8.46
CA PRO A 14 5.09 -30.82 -7.60
C PRO A 14 5.04 -29.48 -8.31
N ILE A 15 3.87 -29.15 -8.85
CA ILE A 15 3.54 -27.79 -9.26
C ILE A 15 3.59 -27.01 -7.95
N ALA A 16 4.79 -26.57 -7.57
CA ALA A 16 4.99 -25.60 -6.53
C ALA A 16 4.32 -24.34 -7.07
N CYS A 17 3.03 -24.22 -6.78
CA CYS A 17 2.26 -23.02 -7.01
C CYS A 17 2.96 -21.94 -6.19
N LEU A 18 3.90 -21.23 -6.83
CA LEU A 18 4.34 -19.93 -6.37
C LEU A 18 3.09 -19.06 -6.45
N MET A 19 2.31 -19.07 -5.36
CA MET A 19 1.24 -18.13 -5.12
C MET A 19 1.91 -16.75 -5.05
N VAL A 20 2.12 -16.15 -6.21
CA VAL A 20 2.45 -14.74 -6.33
C VAL A 20 1.24 -14.03 -5.74
N GLN A 21 1.35 -13.61 -4.48
CA GLN A 21 0.30 -12.83 -3.84
C GLN A 21 0.01 -11.63 -4.74
N GLN A 22 -1.14 -11.65 -5.41
CA GLN A 22 -1.57 -10.56 -6.26
C GLN A 22 -1.91 -9.39 -5.33
N LEU A 23 -0.95 -8.48 -5.16
CA LEU A 23 -1.18 -7.26 -4.41
C LEU A 23 -2.14 -6.35 -5.18
N PRO A 24 -3.02 -5.63 -4.47
CA PRO A 24 -3.92 -4.68 -5.12
C PRO A 24 -3.11 -3.55 -5.75
N TYR A 25 -3.66 -2.96 -6.82
CA TYR A 25 -2.99 -1.92 -7.59
C TYR A 25 -2.54 -0.76 -6.69
N GLY A 26 -1.26 -0.38 -6.80
CA GLY A 26 -0.66 0.70 -6.02
C GLY A 26 -0.07 0.27 -4.67
N CYS A 27 -0.26 -0.98 -4.26
CA CYS A 27 0.44 -1.59 -3.12
C CYS A 27 1.75 -2.24 -3.55
N ILE A 28 2.73 -2.22 -2.65
CA ILE A 28 4.00 -2.95 -2.78
C ILE A 28 4.18 -3.88 -1.60
N ASN A 29 4.94 -4.96 -1.79
CA ASN A 29 5.30 -5.82 -0.67
C ASN A 29 6.24 -5.03 0.26
N VAL A 30 5.95 -5.07 1.56
CA VAL A 30 6.65 -4.29 2.56
C VAL A 30 7.13 -5.22 3.66
N LYS A 31 8.37 -5.05 4.10
CA LYS A 31 8.86 -5.67 5.34
C LYS A 31 8.28 -4.87 6.51
N PHE A 32 7.17 -5.33 7.08
CA PHE A 32 6.44 -4.65 8.16
C PHE A 32 7.36 -4.25 9.33
N GLU A 33 8.31 -5.11 9.70
CA GLU A 33 9.31 -4.85 10.75
C GLU A 33 10.19 -3.64 10.47
N SER A 34 10.48 -3.33 9.20
CA SER A 34 11.30 -2.18 8.82
C SER A 34 10.62 -0.84 9.13
N PHE A 35 9.31 -0.83 9.40
CA PHE A 35 8.55 0.35 9.77
C PHE A 35 8.30 0.47 11.28
N LEU A 36 8.54 -0.61 12.02
CA LEU A 36 8.44 -0.65 13.49
C LEU A 36 9.72 -0.13 14.17
N GLY A 37 10.84 -0.05 13.45
CA GLY A 37 12.13 0.37 13.98
C GLY A 37 12.42 1.86 13.82
N THR A 38 12.71 2.51 14.95
CA THR A 38 13.46 3.78 15.16
C THR A 38 12.64 4.92 15.78
N GLY A 39 12.34 4.77 17.07
CA GLY A 39 12.05 5.86 18.00
C GLY A 39 10.76 6.63 17.74
N ASN A 40 10.44 7.56 18.65
CA ASN A 40 9.27 8.46 18.64
C ASN A 40 9.19 9.43 17.44
N LYS A 41 9.70 9.06 16.25
CA LYS A 41 9.59 9.86 15.03
C LYS A 41 8.36 9.41 14.26
N THR A 42 7.43 10.33 14.07
CA THR A 42 6.28 10.15 13.18
C THR A 42 6.78 10.05 11.73
N THR A 43 7.05 8.84 11.27
CA THR A 43 7.40 8.57 9.87
C THR A 43 6.15 8.66 9.00
N LEU A 44 6.31 9.01 7.72
CA LEU A 44 5.19 9.05 6.77
C LEU A 44 4.40 7.73 6.76
N PRO A 45 5.03 6.54 6.81
CA PRO A 45 4.29 5.29 6.87
C PRO A 45 3.46 5.09 8.14
N ASN A 46 3.92 5.59 9.28
CA ASN A 46 3.18 5.53 10.54
C ASN A 46 2.03 6.54 10.55
N ALA A 47 2.23 7.75 10.01
CA ALA A 47 1.17 8.74 9.87
C ALA A 47 0.05 8.24 8.94
N LEU A 48 0.42 7.66 7.79
CA LEU A 48 -0.54 7.02 6.89
C LEU A 48 -1.14 5.76 7.53
N GLY A 49 -0.40 5.02 8.35
CA GLY A 49 -0.89 3.90 9.13
C GLY A 49 -1.98 4.30 10.13
N LEU A 50 -1.80 5.43 10.82
CA LEU A 50 -2.83 6.00 11.71
C LEU A 50 -4.08 6.40 10.93
N TYR A 51 -3.91 7.01 9.75
CA TYR A 51 -5.04 7.33 8.85
C TYR A 51 -5.78 6.05 8.42
N CYS A 52 -5.04 5.02 8.00
CA CYS A 52 -5.59 3.71 7.62
C CYS A 52 -6.36 3.08 8.78
N LYS A 53 -5.78 3.09 10.00
CA LYS A 53 -6.42 2.61 11.21
C LYS A 53 -7.74 3.34 11.43
N ASN A 54 -7.76 4.67 11.46
CA ASN A 54 -9.00 5.42 11.66
C ASN A 54 -10.04 5.13 10.58
N TYR A 55 -9.62 4.99 9.32
CA TYR A 55 -10.52 4.65 8.21
C TYR A 55 -11.13 3.25 8.37
N TYR A 56 -10.32 2.26 8.74
CA TYR A 56 -10.74 0.85 8.79
C TYR A 56 -11.25 0.37 10.16
N SER A 57 -10.97 1.08 11.25
CA SER A 57 -11.55 0.80 12.57
C SER A 57 -13.08 0.95 12.54
N THR A 58 -13.62 1.85 11.71
CA THR A 58 -15.08 1.95 11.48
C THR A 58 -15.67 0.68 10.85
N LYS A 59 -14.84 -0.19 10.26
CA LYS A 59 -15.22 -1.47 9.67
C LYS A 59 -14.89 -2.67 10.56
N GLY A 60 -14.51 -2.43 11.82
CA GLY A 60 -14.15 -3.49 12.78
C GLY A 60 -12.80 -4.17 12.50
N LEU A 61 -11.95 -3.59 11.66
CA LEU A 61 -10.64 -4.16 11.34
C LEU A 61 -9.58 -3.65 12.33
N GLU A 62 -9.41 -4.40 13.41
CA GLU A 62 -8.34 -4.16 14.40
C GLU A 62 -7.00 -4.75 13.93
N GLY A 63 -5.90 -4.19 14.45
CA GLY A 63 -4.53 -4.62 14.12
C GLY A 63 -3.52 -3.47 14.14
N ALA A 64 -2.26 -3.80 13.83
CA ALA A 64 -1.23 -2.79 13.59
C ALA A 64 -1.29 -2.35 12.13
N TRP A 65 -1.23 -1.04 11.88
CA TRP A 65 -1.44 -0.46 10.56
C TRP A 65 -0.25 0.36 10.10
N ILE A 66 0.13 0.18 8.83
CA ILE A 66 1.09 1.01 8.11
C ILE A 66 0.42 1.48 6.82
N GLY A 67 0.72 2.69 6.38
CA GLY A 67 0.29 3.17 5.07
C GLY A 67 1.47 3.50 4.15
N THR A 68 1.33 3.27 2.86
CA THR A 68 2.34 3.64 1.87
C THR A 68 1.70 4.36 0.67
N ALA A 69 2.38 5.39 0.20
CA ALA A 69 2.05 6.07 -1.04
C ALA A 69 2.92 5.47 -2.15
N GLY A 70 2.45 4.36 -2.73
CA GLY A 70 3.12 3.67 -3.84
C GLY A 70 2.75 4.29 -5.20
N GLN A 71 2.73 3.44 -6.23
CA GLN A 71 2.36 3.83 -7.60
C GLN A 71 0.93 4.40 -7.70
N GLY A 72 0.04 4.03 -6.76
CA GLY A 72 -1.34 4.50 -6.72
C GLY A 72 -1.50 5.99 -6.39
N ILE A 73 -0.44 6.69 -5.97
CA ILE A 73 -0.57 8.08 -5.51
C ILE A 73 -0.92 9.07 -6.62
N SER A 74 -0.60 8.75 -7.87
CA SER A 74 -1.03 9.51 -9.05
C SER A 74 -2.57 9.60 -9.17
N GLN A 75 -3.26 8.58 -8.66
CA GLN A 75 -4.72 8.49 -8.57
C GLN A 75 -5.24 8.78 -7.15
N CYS A 76 -4.38 9.33 -6.28
CA CYS A 76 -4.69 9.59 -4.89
C CYS A 76 -5.19 8.34 -4.15
N LEU A 77 -4.53 7.22 -4.42
CA LEU A 77 -4.72 5.97 -3.70
C LEU A 77 -3.52 5.75 -2.79
N ILE A 78 -3.80 5.30 -1.58
CA ILE A 78 -2.80 4.87 -0.61
C ILE A 78 -3.02 3.40 -0.30
N CYS A 79 -1.92 2.69 -0.13
CA CYS A 79 -1.94 1.31 0.31
C CYS A 79 -1.93 1.27 1.84
N CYS A 80 -2.88 0.55 2.43
CA CYS A 80 -2.96 0.28 3.85
C CYS A 80 -2.60 -1.18 4.10
N ILE A 81 -1.56 -1.40 4.89
CA ILE A 81 -1.09 -2.73 5.28
C ILE A 81 -1.46 -2.94 6.74
N ARG A 82 -2.28 -3.96 7.00
CA ARG A 82 -2.68 -4.36 8.34
C ARG A 82 -1.97 -5.64 8.72
N ARG A 83 -1.36 -5.67 9.90
CA ARG A 83 -1.00 -6.91 10.58
C ARG A 83 -2.11 -7.26 11.55
N ASP A 84 -2.72 -8.42 11.37
CA ASP A 84 -3.72 -8.94 12.31
C ASP A 84 -3.07 -9.57 13.56
N LYS A 85 -3.90 -10.15 14.43
CA LYS A 85 -3.44 -10.76 15.68
C LYS A 85 -2.63 -12.04 15.45
N GLU A 86 -2.83 -12.71 14.33
CA GLU A 86 -2.11 -13.93 13.93
C GLU A 86 -0.78 -13.60 13.24
N GLY A 87 -0.49 -12.32 13.01
CA GLY A 87 0.72 -11.85 12.36
C GLY A 87 0.63 -11.84 10.82
N LEU A 88 -0.52 -12.15 10.25
CA LEU A 88 -0.75 -12.14 8.81
C LEU A 88 -0.91 -10.70 8.31
N LEU A 89 -0.33 -10.44 7.13
CA LEU A 89 -0.39 -9.14 6.47
C LEU A 89 -1.55 -9.08 5.47
N HIS A 90 -2.42 -8.10 5.65
CA HIS A 90 -3.55 -7.81 4.79
C HIS A 90 -3.32 -6.49 4.06
N TYR A 91 -3.52 -6.47 2.75
CA TYR A 91 -3.29 -5.31 1.90
C TYR A 91 -4.62 -4.76 1.41
N ASN A 92 -4.94 -3.52 1.78
CA ASN A 92 -6.14 -2.83 1.36
C ASN A 92 -5.78 -1.49 0.72
N VAL A 93 -6.59 -1.03 -0.23
CA VAL A 93 -6.40 0.29 -0.84
C VAL A 93 -7.46 1.25 -0.32
N THR A 94 -7.08 2.48 -0.01
CA THR A 94 -8.03 3.55 0.32
C THR A 94 -7.65 4.83 -0.39
N THR A 95 -8.56 5.80 -0.36
CA THR A 95 -8.34 7.12 -0.95
C THR A 95 -7.41 7.93 -0.04
N ALA A 96 -6.47 8.65 -0.63
CA ALA A 96 -5.55 9.52 0.08
C ALA A 96 -6.32 10.67 0.78
N PRO A 97 -5.77 11.20 1.89
CA PRO A 97 -6.31 12.40 2.52
C PRO A 97 -6.38 13.57 1.52
N ARG A 98 -7.36 14.47 1.69
CA ARG A 98 -7.40 15.72 0.92
C ARG A 98 -6.11 16.51 1.18
N LYS A 99 -5.61 17.19 0.15
CA LYS A 99 -4.36 17.96 0.15
C LYS A 99 -3.08 17.12 0.29
N PHE A 100 -3.18 15.79 0.30
CA PHE A 100 -2.01 14.94 0.30
C PHE A 100 -1.20 15.15 -0.99
N PRO A 101 0.14 15.30 -0.93
CA PRO A 101 0.94 15.55 -2.12
C PRO A 101 0.94 14.33 -3.05
N CYS A 102 0.53 14.53 -4.31
CA CYS A 102 0.54 13.50 -5.36
C CYS A 102 1.51 13.82 -6.51
N GLY A 103 2.21 14.94 -6.42
CA GLY A 103 3.19 15.38 -7.41
C GLY A 103 3.68 16.81 -7.15
N LYS A 104 4.67 17.26 -7.93
CA LYS A 104 5.21 18.63 -7.82
C LYS A 104 4.12 19.66 -8.09
N GLY A 105 3.77 20.45 -7.07
CA GLY A 105 2.70 21.45 -7.16
C GLY A 105 1.30 20.86 -7.30
N LYS A 106 1.11 19.57 -7.02
CA LYS A 106 -0.19 18.89 -7.09
C LYS A 106 -0.58 18.30 -5.74
N GLU A 107 -1.88 18.17 -5.52
CA GLU A 107 -2.44 17.60 -4.31
C GLU A 107 -3.70 16.78 -4.58
N CYS A 108 -3.99 15.89 -3.65
CA CYS A 108 -5.15 15.03 -3.74
C CYS A 108 -6.44 15.76 -3.42
N ASN A 109 -7.38 15.68 -4.34
CA ASN A 109 -8.78 16.01 -4.10
C ASN A 109 -9.62 14.77 -4.42
N ARG A 110 -10.03 14.05 -3.37
CA ARG A 110 -10.68 12.74 -3.49
C ARG A 110 -9.76 11.77 -4.25
N ARG A 111 -10.20 11.22 -5.40
CA ARG A 111 -9.45 10.26 -6.24
C ARG A 111 -8.70 10.91 -7.39
N GLN A 112 -8.52 12.23 -7.36
CA GLN A 112 -7.86 12.97 -8.43
C GLN A 112 -6.70 13.80 -7.90
N CYS A 113 -5.58 13.70 -8.61
CA CYS A 113 -4.41 14.53 -8.38
C CYS A 113 -4.58 15.85 -9.15
N VAL A 114 -4.92 16.92 -8.44
CA VAL A 114 -5.19 18.24 -9.01
C VAL A 114 -4.03 19.20 -8.76
N ASN A 115 -3.88 20.23 -9.58
CA ASN A 115 -2.91 21.28 -9.30
C ASN A 115 -3.30 21.98 -7.99
N LYS A 116 -2.32 22.23 -7.12
CA LYS A 116 -2.52 23.12 -5.98
C LYS A 116 -2.94 24.46 -6.54
N ASN A 117 -4.10 24.96 -6.13
CA ASN A 117 -4.46 26.35 -6.38
C ASN A 117 -3.37 27.19 -5.71
N LYS A 118 -2.43 27.72 -6.51
CA LYS A 118 -1.56 28.80 -6.04
C LYS A 118 -2.54 29.88 -5.59
N LYS A 119 -2.58 30.20 -4.28
CA LYS A 119 -3.15 31.48 -3.88
C LYS A 119 -2.45 32.49 -4.78
N VAL A 120 -3.20 33.12 -5.68
CA VAL A 120 -2.73 34.28 -6.42
C VAL A 120 -2.19 35.21 -5.33
N LYS A 121 -0.87 35.37 -5.27
CA LYS A 121 -0.29 36.46 -4.49
C LYS A 121 -0.76 37.69 -5.24
N THR A 122 -1.87 38.28 -4.81
CA THR A 122 -2.22 39.64 -5.19
C THR A 122 -1.07 40.49 -4.65
N ASN A 123 -0.14 40.84 -5.53
CA ASN A 123 0.84 41.86 -5.24
C ASN A 123 0.07 43.16 -5.07
N ASN A 124 -0.26 43.53 -3.84
CA ASN A 124 -0.60 44.91 -3.55
C ASN A 124 0.72 45.67 -3.51
N GLN A 125 1.12 46.22 -4.66
CA GLN A 125 1.97 47.41 -4.69
C GLN A 125 1.11 48.58 -4.21
N GLY A 126 1.54 49.20 -3.12
CA GLY A 126 1.13 50.53 -2.67
C GLY A 126 2.39 51.33 -2.44
#